data_AF-A0A2D6KJM9-F1
#
_entry.id   AF-A0A2D6KJM9-F1
#
_cell.length_a   1.000
_cell.length_b   1.000
_cell.length_c   1.000
_cell.angle_alpha   90.00
_cell.angle_beta   90.00
_cell.angle_gamma   90.00
#
_symmetry.space_group_name_H-M   'P 1'
#
loop_
_entity.id
_entity.type
_entity.pdbx_description
1 polymer ?
#
loop_
_entity_poly.entity_id
_entity_poly.type
_entity_poly.pdbx_seq_one_letter_code
_entity_poly.pdbx_strand_id
1 'polypeptide(L)'
;MTETATELEPQPPVGDVSVVYLGPVAPHWEVRSTFGDRQLIESFRDRINARLMLLPPHDPQFRRNRERINRDAERENVLVFWDLGYDEEE
;
A
#
# COMPACT_ATOMS: atom_id res chain seq x y z
N MET A 1 -11.41 32.40 -18.30
CA MET A 1 -12.21 31.85 -17.19
C MET A 1 -11.27 30.97 -16.40
N THR A 2 -10.88 31.38 -15.21
CA THR A 2 -9.93 30.65 -14.37
C THR A 2 -10.75 29.61 -13.62
N GLU A 3 -10.66 28.35 -14.03
CA GLU A 3 -11.30 27.22 -13.36
C GLU A 3 -10.74 27.16 -11.93
N THR A 4 -11.58 27.51 -10.96
CA THR A 4 -11.19 27.50 -9.55
C THR A 4 -11.29 26.06 -9.10
N ALA A 5 -10.15 25.41 -8.86
CA ALA A 5 -10.09 24.09 -8.26
C ALA A 5 -10.90 24.15 -6.95
N THR A 6 -12.04 23.47 -6.93
CA THR A 6 -12.85 23.37 -5.72
C THR A 6 -12.09 22.47 -4.77
N GLU A 7 -11.52 23.06 -3.72
CA GLU A 7 -10.79 22.34 -2.68
C GLU A 7 -11.82 21.52 -1.87
N LEU A 8 -12.07 20.29 -2.33
CA LEU A 8 -12.94 19.35 -1.65
C LEU A 8 -12.31 18.99 -0.31
N GLU A 9 -13.09 19.01 0.76
CA GLU A 9 -12.61 18.56 2.07
C GLU A 9 -12.12 17.11 1.98
N PRO A 10 -10.98 16.78 2.60
CA PRO A 10 -10.43 15.42 2.57
C PRO A 10 -11.44 14.45 3.20
N GLN A 11 -11.87 13.46 2.42
CA GLN A 11 -12.79 12.42 2.88
C GLN A 11 -12.08 11.47 3.83
N PRO A 12 -12.77 10.92 4.86
CA PRO A 12 -12.18 9.91 5.71
C PRO A 12 -11.76 8.68 4.87
N PRO A 13 -10.65 8.01 5.20
CA PRO A 13 -10.20 6.83 4.48
C PRO A 13 -11.26 5.72 4.48
N VAL A 14 -11.36 5.00 3.36
CA VAL A 14 -12.35 3.93 3.17
C VAL A 14 -11.86 2.56 3.66
N GLY A 15 -10.60 2.47 4.07
CA GLY A 15 -9.98 1.27 4.63
C GLY A 15 -8.50 1.47 4.95
N ASP A 16 -7.90 0.46 5.56
CA ASP A 16 -6.46 0.39 5.79
C ASP A 16 -5.86 -0.95 5.36
N VAL A 17 -4.59 -0.90 5.01
CA VAL A 17 -3.74 -2.09 4.86
C VAL A 17 -2.37 -1.85 5.49
N SER A 18 -1.83 -2.88 6.14
CA SER A 18 -0.45 -2.91 6.62
C SER A 18 0.31 -3.98 5.85
N VAL A 19 1.44 -3.59 5.24
CA VAL A 19 2.35 -4.49 4.52
C VAL A 19 3.56 -4.75 5.42
N VAL A 20 3.63 -5.97 5.95
CA VAL A 20 4.59 -6.39 6.99
C VAL A 20 5.64 -7.29 6.38
N TYR A 21 6.91 -6.96 6.55
CA TYR A 21 8.02 -7.83 6.14
C TYR A 21 8.19 -9.00 7.12
N LEU A 22 8.04 -10.22 6.62
CA LEU A 22 8.16 -11.45 7.41
C LEU A 22 9.60 -12.00 7.44
N GLY A 23 10.44 -11.57 6.49
CA GLY A 23 11.84 -12.02 6.39
C GLY A 23 12.24 -12.54 5.01
N PRO A 24 13.44 -13.16 4.92
CA PRO A 24 14.06 -13.49 3.64
C PRO A 24 13.51 -14.76 2.96
N VAL A 25 12.53 -15.44 3.56
CA VAL A 25 11.91 -16.64 2.97
C VAL A 25 10.52 -16.27 2.44
N ALA A 26 10.18 -16.73 1.24
CA ALA A 26 8.88 -16.45 0.64
C ALA A 26 7.74 -17.16 1.41
N PRO A 27 6.57 -16.52 1.56
CA PRO A 27 6.26 -15.15 1.15
C PRO A 27 6.96 -14.11 2.05
N HIS A 28 7.64 -13.15 1.44
CA HIS A 28 8.39 -12.11 2.18
C HIS A 28 7.47 -11.13 2.93
N TRP A 29 6.20 -11.04 2.51
CA TRP A 29 5.27 -10.02 2.96
C TRP A 29 3.97 -10.64 3.45
N GLU A 30 3.44 -10.08 4.52
CA GLU A 30 2.06 -10.28 4.96
C GLU A 30 1.27 -8.99 4.73
N VAL A 31 0.04 -9.12 4.25
CA VAL A 31 -0.89 -7.99 4.13
C VAL A 31 -2.00 -8.18 5.15
N ARG A 32 -2.10 -7.25 6.09
CA ARG A 32 -3.13 -7.18 7.12
C ARG A 32 -4.03 -5.97 6.88
N SER A 33 -5.22 -5.97 7.46
CA SER A 33 -6.17 -4.86 7.42
C SER A 33 -6.95 -4.83 8.73
N THR A 34 -7.30 -3.64 9.19
CA THR A 34 -8.04 -3.41 10.44
C THR A 34 -9.50 -3.06 10.15
N PHE A 35 -9.77 -2.30 9.09
CA PHE A 35 -11.09 -1.86 8.66
C PHE A 35 -11.17 -1.61 7.15
N GLY A 36 -12.40 -1.52 6.66
CA GLY A 36 -12.72 -1.20 5.27
C GLY A 36 -13.74 -2.17 4.68
N ASP A 37 -14.27 -1.83 3.50
CA ASP A 37 -15.11 -2.77 2.76
C ASP A 37 -14.31 -4.01 2.35
N ARG A 38 -14.89 -5.19 2.59
CA ARG A 38 -14.19 -6.47 2.38
C ARG A 38 -13.75 -6.66 0.94
N GLN A 39 -14.62 -6.38 -0.03
CA GLN A 39 -14.32 -6.61 -1.44
C GLN A 39 -13.23 -5.66 -1.94
N LEU A 40 -13.26 -4.41 -1.49
CA LEU A 40 -12.22 -3.42 -1.75
C LEU A 40 -10.87 -3.88 -1.19
N ILE A 41 -10.82 -4.25 0.09
CA ILE A 41 -9.58 -4.65 0.77
C ILE A 41 -8.99 -5.93 0.18
N GLU A 42 -9.82 -6.95 -0.09
CA GLU A 42 -9.36 -8.19 -0.74
C GLU A 42 -8.77 -7.90 -2.13
N SER A 43 -9.45 -7.06 -2.94
CA SER A 43 -8.95 -6.67 -4.26
C SER A 43 -7.64 -5.86 -4.20
N PHE A 44 -7.50 -4.98 -3.20
CA PHE A 44 -6.28 -4.22 -2.97
C PHE A 44 -5.12 -5.14 -2.57
N ARG A 45 -5.39 -6.08 -1.65
CA ARG A 45 -4.44 -7.11 -1.22
C ARG A 45 -3.94 -7.96 -2.39
N ASP A 46 -4.81 -8.36 -3.30
CA ASP A 46 -4.42 -9.14 -4.49
C ASP A 46 -3.45 -8.36 -5.39
N ARG A 47 -3.67 -7.05 -5.57
CA ARG A 47 -2.75 -6.18 -6.31
C ARG A 47 -1.41 -5.99 -5.62
N ILE A 48 -1.37 -5.92 -4.28
CA ILE A 48 -0.11 -5.91 -3.51
C ILE A 48 0.63 -7.23 -3.71
N ASN A 49 -0.05 -8.36 -3.49
CA ASN A 49 0.54 -9.69 -3.63
C ASN A 49 1.11 -9.91 -5.03
N ALA A 50 0.36 -9.56 -6.08
CA ALA A 50 0.82 -9.67 -7.47
C ALA A 50 2.10 -8.86 -7.75
N ARG A 51 2.35 -7.79 -7.00
CA ARG A 51 3.54 -6.94 -7.15
C ARG A 51 4.70 -7.37 -6.26
N LEU A 52 4.44 -7.95 -5.09
CA LEU A 52 5.46 -8.16 -4.06
C LEU A 52 5.78 -9.63 -3.76
N MET A 53 4.97 -10.60 -4.23
CA MET A 53 5.08 -12.01 -3.84
C MET A 53 6.49 -12.59 -3.94
N LEU A 54 7.27 -12.17 -4.95
CA LEU A 54 8.63 -12.66 -5.21
C LEU A 54 9.73 -11.60 -4.99
N LEU A 55 9.38 -10.43 -4.46
CA LEU A 55 10.31 -9.32 -4.33
C LEU A 55 10.68 -9.09 -2.86
N PRO A 56 11.94 -9.34 -2.45
CA PRO A 56 12.41 -8.91 -1.14
C PRO A 56 12.61 -7.39 -1.10
N PRO A 57 12.74 -6.78 0.10
CA PRO A 57 12.87 -5.33 0.27
C PRO A 57 14.09 -4.69 -0.42
N HIS A 58 15.21 -5.42 -0.55
CA HIS A 58 16.43 -4.93 -1.18
C HIS A 58 16.40 -4.99 -2.72
N ASP A 59 15.34 -5.57 -3.31
CA ASP A 59 15.19 -5.63 -4.76
C ASP A 59 14.91 -4.23 -5.33
N PRO A 60 15.59 -3.77 -6.40
CA PRO A 60 15.31 -2.47 -7.01
C PRO A 60 13.84 -2.27 -7.45
N GLN A 61 13.16 -3.35 -7.84
CA GLN A 61 11.77 -3.32 -8.26
C GLN A 61 10.82 -3.15 -7.07
N PHE A 62 11.21 -3.52 -5.84
CA PHE A 62 10.42 -3.31 -4.63
C PHE A 62 10.06 -1.83 -4.46
N ARG A 63 11.05 -0.92 -4.52
CA ARG A 63 10.83 0.54 -4.38
C ARG A 63 9.82 1.08 -5.39
N ARG A 64 9.88 0.61 -6.65
CA ARG A 64 8.95 1.01 -7.70
C ARG A 64 7.53 0.48 -7.46
N ASN A 65 7.43 -0.75 -6.97
CA ASN A 65 6.13 -1.36 -6.67
C ASN A 65 5.49 -0.75 -5.43
N ARG A 66 6.29 -0.44 -4.40
CA ARG A 66 5.84 0.33 -3.23
C ARG A 66 5.25 1.67 -3.64
N GLU A 67 5.94 2.44 -4.47
CA GLU A 67 5.44 3.72 -4.97
C GLU A 67 4.15 3.57 -5.81
N ARG A 68 4.01 2.48 -6.56
CA ARG A 68 2.76 2.17 -7.28
C ARG A 68 1.63 1.84 -6.32
N ILE A 69 1.91 1.08 -5.26
CA ILE A 69 0.93 0.73 -4.22
C ILE A 69 0.48 1.97 -3.45
N ASN A 70 1.40 2.86 -3.08
CA ASN A 70 1.06 4.11 -2.40
C ASN A 70 0.15 4.99 -3.28
N ARG A 71 0.44 5.11 -4.58
CA ARG A 71 -0.43 5.84 -5.51
C ARG A 71 -1.78 5.18 -5.75
N ASP A 72 -1.84 3.85 -5.76
CA ASP A 72 -3.12 3.13 -5.80
C ASP A 72 -3.94 3.46 -4.53
N ALA A 73 -3.28 3.51 -3.37
CA ALA A 73 -3.91 3.84 -2.09
C ALA A 73 -4.46 5.27 -2.05
N GLU A 74 -3.70 6.25 -2.52
CA GLU A 74 -4.14 7.64 -2.67
C GLU A 74 -5.38 7.75 -3.56
N ARG A 75 -5.41 7.03 -4.69
CA ARG A 75 -6.53 7.04 -5.63
C ARG A 75 -7.80 6.41 -5.06
N GLU A 76 -7.64 5.40 -4.23
CA GLU A 76 -8.75 4.65 -3.63
C GLU A 76 -9.09 5.13 -2.22
N ASN A 77 -8.40 6.15 -1.71
CA ASN A 77 -8.52 6.68 -0.35
C ASN A 77 -8.34 5.60 0.74
N VAL A 78 -7.33 4.75 0.56
CA VAL A 78 -6.94 3.67 1.49
C VAL A 78 -5.67 4.09 2.23
N LEU A 79 -5.62 3.86 3.54
CA LEU A 79 -4.38 4.03 4.30
C LEU A 79 -3.44 2.84 4.05
N VAL A 80 -2.16 3.10 3.78
CA VAL A 80 -1.14 2.07 3.67
C VAL A 80 -0.05 2.31 4.71
N PHE A 81 0.27 1.27 5.47
CA PHE A 81 1.37 1.25 6.42
C PHE A 81 2.42 0.23 5.99
N TRP A 82 3.69 0.58 6.13
CA TRP A 82 4.82 -0.30 5.84
C TRP A 82 5.55 -0.62 7.13
N ASP A 83 5.58 -1.90 7.49
CA ASP A 83 6.39 -2.41 8.58
C ASP A 83 7.50 -3.27 7.99
N LEU A 84 8.67 -2.67 7.81
CA LEU A 84 9.82 -3.36 7.22
C LEU A 84 10.64 -4.15 8.24
N GLY A 85 10.34 -3.99 9.54
CA GLY A 85 11.15 -4.57 10.63
C GLY A 85 12.55 -3.95 10.79
N TYR A 86 12.83 -2.85 10.10
CA TYR A 86 14.06 -2.06 10.22
C TYR A 86 13.77 -0.59 9.92
N ASP A 87 14.60 0.30 10.46
CA ASP A 87 14.53 1.73 10.15
C ASP A 87 15.02 1.94 8.70
N GLU A 88 14.21 2.60 7.89
CA GLU A 88 14.65 3.02 6.56
C GLU A 88 15.79 4.04 6.73
N GLU A 89 16.95 3.80 6.10
CA GLU A 89 18.01 4.80 6.03
C GLU A 89 17.44 6.05 5.32
N GLU A 90 17.42 7.17 6.04
CA GLU A 90 16.86 8.47 5.63
C GLU A 90 17.54 9.06 4.37
#